data_AF-A0A2E7DBA0-F1
#
_entry.id   AF-A0A2E7DBA0-F1
#
_cell.length_a   1.000
_cell.length_b   1.000
_cell.length_c   1.000
_cell.angle_alpha   90.00
_cell.angle_beta   90.00
_cell.angle_gamma   90.00
#
_symmetry.space_group_name_H-M   'P 1'
#
loop_
_entity.id
_entity.type
_entity.pdbx_description
1 polymer ?
#
loop_
_entity_poly.entity_id
_entity_poly.type
_entity_poly.pdbx_seq_one_letter_code
_entity_poly.pdbx_strand_id
1 'polypeptide(L)'
;MTVFATNLEPSQLVDGAFLRRIPYKIKALDPSEKDFRRLFQFMAPRMEVAFRQDTLDRLIQEHDVKENRPYRFCHVRYLLNQIRNYCLFLEKKVEMSPEAVDAAVENYFSLT
;
A
#
# COMPACT_ATOMS: atom_id res chain seq x y z
N MET A 1 18.19 2.29 18.63
CA MET A 1 18.07 3.07 17.38
C MET A 1 16.75 3.79 17.42
N THR A 2 16.75 5.13 17.37
CA THR A 2 15.52 5.95 17.44
C THR A 2 15.19 6.47 16.06
N VAL A 3 13.94 6.30 15.62
CA VAL A 3 13.44 6.77 14.32
C VAL A 3 12.22 7.65 14.56
N PHE A 4 12.23 8.84 13.96
CA PHE A 4 11.09 9.75 13.95
C PHE A 4 10.48 9.75 12.55
N ALA A 5 9.15 9.62 12.47
CA ALA A 5 8.40 9.71 11.23
C ALA A 5 7.34 10.80 11.37
N THR A 6 7.29 11.70 10.40
CA THR A 6 6.40 12.87 10.40
C THR A 6 6.02 13.23 8.97
N ASN A 7 4.83 13.79 8.79
CA ASN A 7 4.40 14.44 7.56
C ASN A 7 4.72 15.94 7.53
N LEU A 8 5.23 16.51 8.64
CA LEU A 8 5.66 17.90 8.75
C LEU A 8 7.12 18.07 8.33
N GLU A 9 7.45 19.25 7.80
CA GLU A 9 8.83 19.59 7.46
C GLU A 9 9.71 19.64 8.71
N PRO A 10 10.99 19.21 8.66
CA PRO A 10 11.85 19.12 9.84
C PRO A 10 11.99 20.44 10.62
N SER A 11 11.98 21.58 9.92
CA SER A 11 12.05 22.92 10.51
C SER A 11 10.84 23.29 11.35
N GLN A 12 9.71 22.61 11.16
CA GLN A 12 8.47 22.83 11.93
C GLN A 12 8.41 21.96 13.18
N LEU A 13 9.28 20.95 13.29
CA LEU A 13 9.22 19.96 14.37
C LEU A 13 9.99 20.40 15.61
N VAL A 14 11.18 20.98 15.42
CA VAL A 14 12.18 21.25 16.47
C VAL A 14 13.14 22.36 16.04
N ASP A 15 13.86 22.94 17.01
CA ASP A 15 14.87 23.96 16.75
C ASP A 15 16.09 23.44 15.94
N GLY A 16 16.88 24.38 15.43
CA GLY A 16 18.08 24.08 14.65
C GLY A 16 19.17 23.34 15.44
N ALA A 17 19.22 23.43 16.76
CA ALA A 17 20.20 22.72 17.58
C ALA A 17 19.87 21.23 17.68
N PHE A 18 18.57 20.89 17.77
CA PHE A 18 18.08 19.51 17.76
C PHE A 18 18.22 18.87 16.37
N LEU A 19 17.91 19.61 15.29
CA LEU A 19 18.04 19.09 13.92
C LEU A 19 19.47 18.69 13.53
N ARG A 20 20.50 19.26 14.18
CA ARG A 20 21.91 18.85 14.01
C ARG A 20 22.21 17.48 14.60
N ARG A 21 21.41 17.01 15.57
CA ARG A 21 21.51 15.67 16.17
C ARG A 21 20.79 14.59 15.36
N ILE A 22 20.09 14.97 14.29
CA ILE A 22 19.44 14.06 13.32
C ILE A 22 20.21 14.14 11.99
N PRO A 23 21.32 13.40 11.85
CA PRO A 23 22.21 13.53 10.69
C PRO A 23 21.56 13.04 9.39
N TYR A 24 20.65 12.07 9.46
CA TYR A 24 19.96 11.51 8.30
C TYR A 24 18.51 11.96 8.25
N LYS A 25 18.11 12.55 7.12
CA LYS A 25 16.74 13.00 6.84
C LYS A 25 16.33 12.36 5.52
N ILE A 26 15.45 11.38 5.58
CA ILE A 26 15.01 10.63 4.40
C ILE A 26 13.62 11.10 4.03
N LYS A 27 13.46 11.62 2.81
CA LYS A 27 12.15 11.96 2.26
C LYS A 27 11.53 10.69 1.68
N ALA A 28 10.47 10.19 2.31
CA ALA A 28 9.67 9.11 1.75
C ALA A 28 8.71 9.71 0.70
N LEU A 29 8.93 9.39 -0.57
CA LEU A 29 8.04 9.76 -1.67
C LEU A 29 7.03 8.64 -1.93
N ASP A 30 5.91 8.97 -2.54
CA ASP A 30 4.96 7.95 -3.00
C ASP A 30 5.61 7.01 -4.04
N PRO A 31 5.25 5.71 -4.06
CA PRO A 31 5.82 4.74 -5.00
C PRO A 31 5.46 5.07 -6.45
N SER A 32 6.37 4.73 -7.38
CA SER A 32 5.99 4.61 -8.78
C SER A 32 5.07 3.41 -8.99
N GLU A 33 4.33 3.35 -10.10
CA GLU A 33 3.53 2.16 -10.46
C GLU A 33 4.40 0.90 -10.47
N LYS A 34 5.64 0.99 -10.99
CA LYS A 34 6.59 -0.12 -11.03
C LYS A 34 6.93 -0.61 -9.62
N ASP A 35 7.17 0.31 -8.69
CA ASP A 35 7.44 -0.03 -7.29
C ASP A 35 6.20 -0.64 -6.64
N PHE A 36 5.02 -0.07 -6.91
CA PHE A 36 3.74 -0.56 -6.41
C PHE A 36 3.48 -2.00 -6.83
N ARG A 37 3.69 -2.32 -8.12
CA ARG A 37 3.58 -3.68 -8.65
C ARG A 37 4.57 -4.64 -8.00
N ARG A 38 5.83 -4.20 -7.88
CA ARG A 38 6.89 -5.00 -7.24
C ARG A 38 6.56 -5.28 -5.77
N LEU A 39 5.95 -4.33 -5.08
CA LEU A 39 5.52 -4.51 -3.69
C LEU A 39 4.41 -5.53 -3.58
N PHE A 40 3.43 -5.56 -4.49
CA PHE A 40 2.42 -6.62 -4.51
C PHE A 40 3.04 -8.00 -4.70
N GLN A 41 3.91 -8.16 -5.70
CA GLN A 41 4.63 -9.41 -5.95
C GLN A 41 5.45 -9.88 -4.74
N PHE A 42 6.04 -8.92 -4.02
CA PHE A 42 6.86 -9.20 -2.83
C PHE A 42 6.01 -9.49 -1.58
N MET A 43 4.92 -8.76 -1.37
CA MET A 43 4.12 -8.81 -0.14
C MET A 43 3.07 -9.91 -0.17
N ALA A 44 2.41 -10.16 -1.30
CA ALA A 44 1.36 -11.17 -1.43
C ALA A 44 1.76 -12.55 -0.88
N PRO A 45 2.89 -13.17 -1.29
CA PRO A 45 3.29 -14.48 -0.76
C PRO A 45 3.64 -14.44 0.73
N ARG A 46 4.15 -13.31 1.25
CA ARG A 46 4.45 -13.13 2.69
C ARG A 46 3.19 -13.05 3.55
N MET A 47 2.07 -12.70 2.92
CA MET A 47 0.76 -12.63 3.54
C MET A 47 -0.10 -13.85 3.20
N GLU A 48 0.50 -14.90 2.63
CA GLU A 48 -0.16 -16.14 2.21
C GLU A 48 -1.28 -15.91 1.17
N VAL A 49 -1.16 -14.84 0.39
CA VAL A 49 -2.07 -14.54 -0.71
C VAL A 49 -1.40 -14.97 -2.02
N ALA A 50 -2.03 -15.88 -2.76
CA ALA A 50 -1.51 -16.25 -4.08
C ALA A 50 -1.62 -15.05 -5.05
N PHE A 51 -0.46 -14.59 -5.52
CA PHE A 51 -0.34 -13.44 -6.41
C PHE A 51 -0.86 -13.76 -7.82
N ARG A 52 -1.57 -12.80 -8.42
CA ARG A 52 -2.10 -12.87 -9.79
C ARG A 52 -1.86 -11.56 -10.52
N GLN A 53 -1.08 -11.63 -11.61
CA GLN A 53 -0.67 -10.45 -12.38
C GLN A 53 -1.85 -9.80 -13.12
N ASP A 54 -2.72 -10.62 -13.72
CA ASP A 54 -3.92 -10.21 -14.44
C ASP A 54 -4.86 -9.36 -13.56
N THR A 55 -5.04 -9.78 -12.30
CA THR A 55 -5.92 -9.07 -11.37
C THR A 55 -5.29 -7.78 -10.86
N LEU A 56 -3.96 -7.74 -10.66
CA LEU A 56 -3.25 -6.52 -10.33
C LEU A 56 -3.28 -5.51 -11.49
N ASP A 57 -3.16 -5.96 -12.74
CA ASP A 57 -3.23 -5.10 -13.92
C ASP A 57 -4.58 -4.38 -13.98
N ARG A 58 -5.67 -5.12 -13.74
CA ARG A 58 -7.02 -4.56 -13.68
C ARG A 58 -7.19 -3.57 -12.52
N LEU A 59 -6.75 -3.93 -11.32
CA LEU A 59 -6.76 -3.05 -10.15
C LEU A 59 -6.16 -1.67 -10.45
N ILE A 60 -4.95 -1.67 -11.03
CA ILE A 60 -4.21 -0.44 -11.33
C ILE A 60 -4.93 0.36 -12.42
N GLN A 61 -5.40 -0.29 -13.48
CA GLN A 61 -6.12 0.40 -14.55
C GLN A 61 -7.43 1.01 -14.07
N GLU A 62 -8.20 0.28 -13.25
CA GLU A 62 -9.55 0.70 -12.85
C GLU A 62 -9.56 1.68 -11.70
N HIS A 63 -8.65 1.55 -10.74
CA HIS A 63 -8.72 2.32 -9.49
C HIS A 63 -7.61 3.33 -9.31
N ASP A 64 -6.42 3.10 -9.85
CA ASP A 64 -5.34 4.06 -9.72
C ASP A 64 -5.33 5.03 -10.92
N VAL A 65 -5.43 4.49 -12.15
CA VAL A 65 -5.35 5.29 -13.39
C VAL A 65 -6.64 6.05 -13.69
N LYS A 66 -7.80 5.37 -13.75
CA LYS A 66 -9.07 6.03 -14.11
C LYS A 66 -9.49 7.11 -13.11
N GLU A 67 -9.24 6.85 -11.83
CA GLU A 67 -9.62 7.76 -10.74
C GLU A 67 -8.51 8.78 -10.39
N ASN A 68 -7.37 8.74 -11.11
CA ASN A 68 -6.19 9.58 -10.87
C ASN A 68 -5.74 9.57 -9.41
N ARG A 69 -5.73 8.39 -8.78
CA ARG A 69 -5.39 8.22 -7.36
C ARG A 69 -3.87 8.06 -7.19
N PRO A 70 -3.26 8.72 -6.20
CA PRO A 70 -1.84 8.54 -5.94
C PRO A 70 -1.57 7.14 -5.33
N TYR A 71 -0.54 6.47 -5.82
CA TYR A 71 -0.06 5.25 -5.20
C TYR A 71 0.49 5.54 -3.81
N ARG A 72 0.17 4.69 -2.82
CA ARG A 72 0.78 4.77 -1.48
C ARG A 72 1.29 3.42 -1.05
N PHE A 73 2.45 3.39 -0.41
CA PHE A 73 3.04 2.15 0.12
C PHE A 73 2.10 1.38 1.05
N CYS A 74 1.27 2.09 1.83
CA CYS A 74 0.32 1.48 2.75
C CYS A 74 -0.82 0.72 2.05
N HIS A 75 -1.19 1.10 0.82
CA HIS A 75 -2.31 0.49 0.10
C HIS A 75 -2.07 -0.99 -0.16
N VAL A 76 -0.85 -1.37 -0.55
CA VAL A 76 -0.50 -2.76 -0.88
C VAL A 76 -0.85 -3.71 0.25
N ARG A 77 -0.37 -3.42 1.47
CA ARG A 77 -0.61 -4.28 2.63
C ARG A 77 -2.09 -4.27 3.02
N TYR A 78 -2.77 -3.14 2.91
CA TYR A 78 -4.18 -3.04 3.25
C TYR A 78 -5.05 -3.85 2.29
N LEU A 79 -4.87 -3.67 0.98
CA LEU A 79 -5.61 -4.40 -0.05
C LEU A 79 -5.38 -5.90 0.06
N LEU A 80 -4.13 -6.35 0.26
CA LEU A 80 -3.83 -7.76 0.50
C LEU A 80 -4.50 -8.31 1.77
N ASN A 81 -4.58 -7.52 2.84
CA ASN A 81 -5.33 -7.91 4.04
C ASN A 81 -6.83 -8.04 3.75
N GLN A 82 -7.42 -7.11 3.00
CA GLN A 82 -8.84 -7.19 2.64
C GLN A 82 -9.14 -8.39 1.73
N ILE A 83 -8.30 -8.66 0.74
CA ILE A 83 -8.38 -9.85 -0.12
C ILE A 83 -8.34 -11.12 0.75
N ARG A 84 -7.38 -11.20 1.67
CA ARG A 84 -7.25 -12.35 2.58
C ARG A 84 -8.48 -12.51 3.46
N ASN A 85 -8.95 -11.44 4.07
CA ASN A 85 -10.14 -11.46 4.93
C ASN A 85 -11.38 -11.89 4.15
N TYR A 86 -11.56 -11.38 2.93
CA TYR A 86 -12.66 -11.76 2.05
C TYR A 86 -12.63 -13.27 1.72
N CYS A 87 -11.47 -13.79 1.31
CA CYS A 87 -11.30 -15.21 1.03
C CYS A 87 -11.59 -16.08 2.27
N LEU A 88 -11.05 -15.72 3.42
CA LEU A 88 -11.24 -16.47 4.68
C LEU A 88 -12.69 -16.45 5.15
N PHE A 89 -13.37 -15.29 5.05
CA PHE A 89 -14.77 -15.16 5.43
C PHE A 89 -15.69 -16.03 4.57
N LEU A 90 -15.39 -16.18 3.28
CA LEU A 90 -16.15 -17.02 2.35
C LEU A 90 -15.65 -18.46 2.25
N GLU A 91 -14.72 -18.87 3.11
CA GLU A 91 -14.10 -20.21 3.10
C GLU A 91 -13.50 -20.58 1.72
N LYS A 92 -13.01 -19.58 0.99
CA LYS A 92 -12.35 -19.74 -0.32
C LYS A 92 -10.83 -19.80 -0.16
N LYS A 93 -10.18 -20.32 -1.20
CA LYS A 93 -8.72 -20.26 -1.34
C LYS A 93 -8.24 -18.80 -1.29
N VAL A 94 -7.20 -18.54 -0.51
CA VAL A 94 -6.61 -17.20 -0.36
C VAL A 94 -5.77 -16.83 -1.59
N GLU A 95 -6.38 -16.10 -2.51
CA GLU A 95 -5.74 -15.68 -3.75
C GLU A 95 -6.28 -14.32 -4.22
N MET A 96 -5.50 -13.63 -5.04
CA MET A 96 -5.93 -12.39 -5.68
C MET A 96 -6.92 -12.68 -6.82
N SER A 97 -8.09 -13.24 -6.52
CA SER A 97 -9.14 -13.42 -7.53
C SER A 97 -9.78 -12.07 -7.89
N PRO A 98 -10.36 -11.92 -9.10
CA PRO A 98 -11.08 -10.71 -9.49
C PRO A 98 -12.11 -10.27 -8.45
N GLU A 99 -12.91 -11.20 -7.93
CA GLU A 99 -13.96 -10.93 -6.94
C GLU A 99 -13.40 -10.47 -5.60
N ALA A 100 -12.30 -11.08 -5.15
CA ALA A 100 -11.65 -10.72 -3.89
C ALA A 100 -10.98 -9.35 -3.98
N VAL A 101 -10.40 -9.00 -5.13
CA VAL A 101 -9.81 -7.69 -5.39
C VAL A 101 -10.89 -6.62 -5.46
N ASP A 102 -12.00 -6.87 -6.18
CA ASP A 102 -13.11 -5.92 -6.27
C ASP A 102 -13.71 -5.62 -4.91
N ALA A 103 -13.97 -6.67 -4.11
CA ALA A 103 -14.45 -6.50 -2.74
C ALA A 103 -13.46 -5.73 -1.86
N ALA A 104 -12.15 -5.98 -2.01
CA ALA A 104 -11.13 -5.29 -1.25
C ALA A 104 -11.04 -3.80 -1.58
N VAL A 105 -11.13 -3.46 -2.86
CA VAL A 105 -11.15 -2.09 -3.35
C VAL A 105 -12.41 -1.37 -2.90
N GLU A 106 -13.58 -1.97 -3.12
CA GLU A 106 -14.86 -1.40 -2.73
C GLU A 106 -14.85 -1.08 -1.24
N ASN A 107 -14.44 -2.03 -0.38
CA ASN A 107 -14.33 -1.80 1.06
C ASN A 107 -13.32 -0.72 1.45
N TYR A 108 -12.18 -0.62 0.75
CA TYR A 108 -11.15 0.34 1.11
C TYR A 108 -11.49 1.77 0.68
N PHE A 109 -11.99 1.93 -0.54
CA PHE A 109 -12.20 3.24 -1.15
C PHE A 109 -13.63 3.78 -1.00
N SER A 110 -14.62 2.96 -0.64
CA SER A 110 -16.00 3.41 -0.37
C SER A 110 -16.14 4.34 0.83
N LEU A 111 -15.14 4.39 1.71
CA LEU A 111 -15.12 5.24 2.90
C LEU A 111 -14.44 6.61 2.67
N THR A 112 -14.16 6.97 1.41
CA THR A 112 -13.48 8.22 1.02
C THR A 112 -14.21 8.98 -0.06
#